data_AF-A0A0C2FAN2-F1
#
_entry.id   AF-A0A0C2FAN2-F1
#
_cell.length_a   1.000
_cell.length_b   1.000
_cell.length_c   1.000
_cell.angle_alpha   90.00
_cell.angle_beta   90.00
_cell.angle_gamma   90.00
#
_symmetry.space_group_name_H-M   'P 1'
#
loop_
_entity.id
_entity.type
_entity.pdbx_description
1 polymer ?
#
loop_
_entity_poly.entity_id
_entity_poly.type
_entity_poly.pdbx_seq_one_letter_code
_entity_poly.pdbx_strand_id
1 'polypeptide(L)'
;MQILSLRYKDTSYAMNIILPKKRFGLDALRKKLNGAGIQKVLSQLSRTYVTISIPKMKIETDFKLKKALIAMGITEMFSDSADLTGIARDPPLKVSDAAHKAIIEVSVRLVSHNGSVRKDHNVLLSFLICYVRVNIGGFLVGND
;
A
#
# COMPACT_ATOMS: atom_id res chain seq x y z
N MET A 1 11.05 -11.39 15.78
CA MET A 1 10.79 -10.38 14.74
C MET A 1 11.75 -9.23 14.95
N GLN A 2 12.17 -8.56 13.89
CA GLN A 2 12.89 -7.29 13.93
C GLN A 2 12.04 -6.25 13.22
N ILE A 3 12.04 -5.01 13.72
CA ILE A 3 11.35 -3.88 13.09
C ILE A 3 12.35 -2.76 12.89
N LEU A 4 12.28 -2.14 11.72
CA LEU A 4 13.06 -0.99 11.33
C LEU A 4 12.12 0.08 10.79
N SER A 5 12.19 1.30 11.32
CA SER A 5 11.46 2.46 10.80
C SER A 5 12.43 3.43 10.15
N LEU A 6 12.25 3.70 8.86
CA LEU A 6 13.03 4.66 8.08
C LEU A 6 12.15 5.86 7.75
N ARG A 7 12.41 7.00 8.40
CA ARG A 7 11.70 8.24 8.08
C ARG A 7 12.14 8.78 6.72
N TYR A 8 11.19 9.33 5.97
CA TYR A 8 11.48 10.09 4.77
C TYR A 8 11.97 11.50 5.11
N LYS A 9 12.35 12.27 4.09
CA LYS A 9 12.68 13.70 4.24
C LYS A 9 11.53 14.47 4.88
N ASP A 10 10.31 14.17 4.45
CA ASP A 10 9.11 14.55 5.19
C ASP A 10 8.91 13.56 6.33
N THR A 11 9.03 14.05 7.57
CA THR A 11 8.93 13.24 8.77
C THR A 11 7.52 12.77 9.10
N SER A 12 6.50 13.26 8.39
CA SER A 12 5.13 12.74 8.49
C SER A 12 5.00 11.32 7.91
N TYR A 13 5.95 10.90 7.07
CA TYR A 13 5.98 9.57 6.47
C TYR A 13 7.19 8.76 6.96
N ALA A 14 6.98 7.44 7.11
CA ALA A 14 8.04 6.49 7.39
C ALA A 14 7.79 5.13 6.74
N MET A 15 8.85 4.50 6.23
CA MET A 15 8.84 3.11 5.78
C MET A 15 9.14 2.20 6.97
N ASN A 16 8.16 1.38 7.35
CA ASN A 16 8.31 0.38 8.40
C ASN A 16 8.57 -0.99 7.78
N ILE A 17 9.75 -1.55 8.06
CA ILE A 17 10.16 -2.88 7.60
C ILE A 17 10.05 -3.84 8.77
N ILE A 18 9.20 -4.86 8.60
CA ILE A 18 8.99 -5.93 9.58
C ILE A 18 9.64 -7.20 9.04
N LEU A 19 10.70 -7.65 9.70
CA LEU A 19 11.49 -8.79 9.29
C LEU A 19 11.30 -9.98 10.26
N PRO A 20 10.76 -11.12 9.79
CA PRO A 20 10.77 -12.36 10.56
C PRO A 20 12.22 -12.81 10.85
N LYS A 21 12.49 -13.25 12.09
CA LYS A 21 13.81 -13.82 12.45
C LYS A 21 14.04 -15.21 11.87
N LYS A 22 12.96 -15.96 11.62
CA LYS A 22 12.99 -17.30 11.02
C LYS A 22 12.87 -17.18 9.50
N ARG A 23 13.74 -17.89 8.77
CA ARG A 23 13.61 -18.04 7.31
C ARG A 23 12.24 -18.64 6.96
N PHE A 24 11.55 -18.07 5.96
CA PHE A 24 10.17 -18.41 5.59
C PHE A 24 9.12 -18.20 6.71
N GLY A 25 9.45 -17.42 7.74
CA GLY A 25 8.53 -17.12 8.84
C GLY A 25 7.46 -16.05 8.53
N LEU A 26 7.39 -15.57 7.28
CA LEU A 26 6.51 -14.47 6.90
C LEU A 26 5.03 -14.85 7.00
N ASP A 27 4.62 -16.03 6.56
CA ASP A 27 3.22 -16.46 6.62
C ASP A 27 2.71 -16.62 8.06
N ALA A 28 3.53 -17.21 8.93
CA ALA A 28 3.22 -17.35 10.35
C ALA A 28 3.15 -15.98 11.04
N LEU A 29 4.00 -15.04 10.63
CA LEU A 29 3.95 -13.67 11.13
C LEU A 29 2.68 -12.94 10.63
N ARG A 30 2.34 -13.06 9.34
CA ARG A 30 1.16 -12.43 8.72
C ARG A 30 -0.13 -12.80 9.45
N LYS A 31 -0.29 -14.08 9.84
CA LYS A 31 -1.47 -14.56 10.59
C LYS A 31 -1.58 -13.97 12.01
N LYS A 32 -0.47 -13.52 12.59
CA LYS A 32 -0.41 -12.96 13.96
C LYS A 32 -0.41 -11.43 13.98
N LEU A 33 -0.19 -10.79 12.83
CA LEU A 33 -0.17 -9.34 12.71
C LEU A 33 -1.58 -8.79 12.72
N ASN A 34 -1.85 -7.87 13.65
CA ASN A 34 -3.06 -7.08 13.71
C ASN A 34 -2.69 -5.60 13.96
N GLY A 35 -3.65 -4.69 13.77
CA GLY A 35 -3.40 -3.24 13.87
C GLY A 35 -2.82 -2.83 15.22
N ALA A 36 -3.41 -3.31 16.32
CA ALA A 36 -2.95 -3.01 17.68
C ALA A 36 -1.52 -3.51 17.95
N GLY A 37 -1.19 -4.72 17.47
CA GLY A 37 0.13 -5.31 17.61
C GLY A 37 1.20 -4.53 16.85
N ILE A 38 0.89 -4.07 15.62
CA ILE A 38 1.79 -3.22 14.84
C ILE A 38 2.03 -1.90 15.57
N GLN A 39 0.97 -1.19 15.98
CA GLN A 39 1.10 0.08 16.69
C GLN A 39 1.91 -0.05 17.98
N LYS A 40 1.67 -1.11 18.76
CA LYS A 40 2.43 -1.39 19.98
C LYS A 40 3.93 -1.53 19.70
N VAL A 41 4.33 -2.35 18.72
CA VAL A 41 5.76 -2.53 18.45
C VAL A 41 6.40 -1.28 17.83
N LEU A 42 5.66 -0.52 17.02
CA LEU A 42 6.14 0.76 16.48
C LEU A 42 6.36 1.82 17.58
N SER A 43 5.50 1.86 18.60
CA SER A 43 5.64 2.79 19.73
C SER A 43 6.88 2.53 20.61
N GLN A 44 7.43 1.32 20.54
CA GLN A 44 8.60 0.89 21.32
C GLN A 44 9.93 1.08 20.59
N LEU A 45 9.92 1.66 19.38
CA LEU A 45 11.13 1.89 18.60
C LEU A 45 11.98 3.02 19.20
N SER A 46 13.26 2.74 19.41
CA SER A 46 14.27 3.73 19.79
C SER A 46 15.18 4.07 18.61
N ARG A 47 15.72 5.30 18.60
CA ARG A 47 16.75 5.68 17.62
C ARG A 47 18.06 4.96 17.95
N THR A 48 18.59 4.20 17.01
CA THR A 48 19.83 3.43 17.18
C THR A 48 20.60 3.40 15.87
N TYR A 49 21.93 3.43 15.95
CA TYR A 49 22.80 3.24 14.79
C TYR A 49 22.79 1.77 14.38
N VAL A 50 22.42 1.51 13.13
CA VAL A 50 22.32 0.15 12.58
C VAL A 50 22.91 0.09 11.17
N THR A 51 23.61 -1.01 10.87
CA THR A 51 24.01 -1.34 9.51
C THR A 51 22.87 -2.11 8.85
N ILE A 52 22.33 -1.55 7.77
CA ILE A 52 21.18 -2.08 7.05
C ILE A 52 21.60 -2.30 5.59
N SER A 53 21.19 -3.44 5.04
CA SER A 53 21.18 -3.73 3.60
C SER A 53 19.74 -3.93 3.16
N ILE A 54 19.28 -3.15 2.18
CA ILE A 54 17.92 -3.21 1.64
C ILE A 54 18.06 -3.51 0.14
N PRO A 55 17.40 -4.55 -0.38
CA PRO A 55 17.43 -4.83 -1.80
C PRO A 55 16.73 -3.70 -2.57
N LYS A 56 17.29 -3.33 -3.72
CA LYS A 56 16.53 -2.53 -4.69
C LYS A 56 15.39 -3.40 -5.21
N MET A 57 14.17 -2.89 -5.15
CA MET A 57 13.01 -3.64 -5.59
C MET A 57 11.98 -2.74 -6.26
N LYS A 58 11.28 -3.33 -7.23
CA LYS A 58 10.08 -2.76 -7.85
C LYS A 58 8.95 -3.76 -7.66
N ILE A 59 7.86 -3.31 -7.06
CA ILE A 59 6.65 -4.10 -6.86
C ILE A 59 5.55 -3.42 -7.67
N GLU A 60 4.94 -4.17 -8.58
CA GLU A 60 3.75 -3.74 -9.30
C GLU A 60 2.60 -4.66 -8.91
N THR A 61 1.49 -4.05 -8.54
CA THR A 61 0.28 -4.78 -8.13
C THR A 61 -0.88 -4.36 -9.00
N ASP A 62 -1.63 -5.34 -9.48
CA ASP A 62 -2.95 -5.18 -10.08
C ASP A 62 -3.92 -6.06 -9.29
N PHE A 63 -4.73 -5.43 -8.44
CA PHE A 63 -5.61 -6.12 -7.51
C PHE A 63 -7.06 -5.95 -7.93
N LYS A 64 -7.74 -7.09 -8.17
CA LYS A 64 -9.17 -7.17 -8.49
C LYS A 64 -10.02 -6.83 -7.27
N LEU A 65 -10.18 -5.54 -7.01
CA LEU A 65 -10.80 -4.99 -5.81
C LEU A 65 -12.27 -5.43 -5.67
N LYS A 66 -13.01 -5.58 -6.79
CA LYS A 66 -14.40 -6.07 -6.78
C LYS A 66 -14.57 -7.36 -5.95
N LYS A 67 -13.73 -8.37 -6.19
CA LYS A 67 -13.84 -9.67 -5.50
C LYS A 67 -13.58 -9.53 -4.00
N ALA A 68 -12.62 -8.69 -3.62
CA ALA A 68 -12.30 -8.45 -2.22
C ALA A 68 -13.42 -7.68 -1.50
N LEU A 69 -13.99 -6.65 -2.13
CA LEU A 69 -15.12 -5.89 -1.59
C LEU A 69 -16.34 -6.80 -1.36
N ILE A 70 -16.67 -7.65 -2.33
CA ILE A 70 -17.73 -8.67 -2.19
C ILE A 70 -17.46 -9.61 -1.02
N ALA A 71 -16.23 -10.12 -0.88
CA ALA A 71 -15.84 -10.99 0.23
C ALA A 71 -15.89 -10.29 1.60
N MET A 72 -15.83 -8.96 1.63
CA MET A 72 -16.01 -8.14 2.84
C MET A 72 -17.47 -7.74 3.09
N GLY A 73 -18.42 -8.19 2.26
CA GLY A 73 -19.86 -7.91 2.41
C GLY A 73 -20.35 -6.70 1.60
N ILE A 74 -19.47 -6.04 0.85
CA ILE A 74 -19.84 -4.92 -0.02
C ILE A 74 -20.26 -5.50 -1.38
N THR A 75 -21.52 -5.92 -1.47
CA THR A 75 -22.08 -6.61 -2.65
C THR A 75 -23.07 -5.78 -3.44
N GLU A 76 -23.89 -4.98 -2.75
CA GLU A 76 -25.02 -4.24 -3.32
C GLU A 76 -24.59 -3.29 -4.45
N MET A 77 -23.49 -2.56 -4.26
CA MET A 77 -22.95 -1.63 -5.27
C MET A 77 -22.58 -2.28 -6.62
N PHE A 78 -22.39 -3.61 -6.63
CA PHE A 78 -22.06 -4.38 -7.84
C PHE A 78 -23.27 -5.10 -8.45
N SER A 79 -24.44 -4.94 -7.86
CA SER A 79 -25.70 -5.60 -8.25
C SER A 79 -26.65 -4.62 -8.92
N ASP A 80 -27.76 -5.14 -9.46
CA ASP A 80 -28.81 -4.31 -10.06
C ASP A 80 -29.65 -3.53 -9.02
N SER A 81 -29.53 -3.87 -7.73
CA SER A 81 -30.15 -3.12 -6.64
C SER A 81 -29.25 -2.00 -6.10
N ALA A 82 -28.16 -1.66 -6.78
CA ALA A 82 -27.25 -0.59 -6.34
C ALA A 82 -27.97 0.76 -6.31
N ASP A 83 -28.01 1.40 -5.14
CA ASP A 83 -28.45 2.79 -5.02
C ASP A 83 -27.28 3.76 -5.22
N LEU A 84 -27.12 4.24 -6.45
CA LEU A 84 -26.16 5.29 -6.82
C LEU A 84 -26.86 6.59 -7.24
N THR A 85 -28.07 6.84 -6.73
CA THR A 85 -28.90 8.00 -7.09
C THR A 85 -28.28 9.36 -6.76
N GLY A 86 -27.31 9.38 -5.84
CA GLY A 86 -26.49 10.57 -5.54
C GLY A 86 -25.52 10.95 -6.68
N ILE A 87 -25.25 10.05 -7.63
CA ILE A 87 -24.42 10.29 -8.82
C ILE A 87 -25.32 10.57 -10.03
N ALA A 88 -26.25 9.64 -10.33
CA ALA A 88 -27.26 9.81 -11.35
C ALA A 88 -28.53 9.05 -10.98
N ARG A 89 -29.69 9.64 -11.25
CA ARG A 89 -31.00 9.05 -10.94
C ARG A 89 -31.51 8.12 -12.05
N ASP A 90 -31.21 8.48 -13.31
CA ASP A 90 -31.64 7.73 -14.48
C ASP A 90 -30.54 7.84 -15.58
N PRO A 91 -30.16 6.75 -16.25
CA PRO A 91 -30.51 5.36 -15.90
C PRO A 91 -29.90 4.94 -14.56
N PRO A 92 -30.49 3.95 -13.85
CA PRO A 92 -29.91 3.38 -12.65
C PRO A 92 -28.47 2.91 -12.90
N LEU A 93 -27.54 3.35 -12.05
CA LEU A 93 -26.12 3.04 -12.17
C LEU A 93 -25.73 1.88 -11.25
N LYS A 94 -24.79 1.06 -11.71
CA LYS A 94 -24.09 0.07 -10.87
C LYS A 94 -22.61 0.06 -11.14
N VAL A 95 -21.81 -0.37 -10.17
CA VAL A 95 -20.37 -0.57 -10.39
C VAL A 95 -20.16 -1.90 -11.12
N SER A 96 -19.59 -1.83 -12.32
CA SER A 96 -19.28 -3.02 -13.10
C SER A 96 -18.00 -3.69 -12.61
N ASP A 97 -16.97 -2.89 -12.32
CA ASP A 97 -15.68 -3.38 -11.83
C ASP A 97 -14.94 -2.36 -10.97
N ALA A 98 -14.03 -2.86 -10.15
CA ALA A 98 -13.12 -2.04 -9.36
C ALA A 98 -11.73 -2.66 -9.34
N ALA A 99 -10.71 -1.86 -9.64
CA ALA A 99 -9.32 -2.26 -9.69
C ALA A 99 -8.46 -1.34 -8.83
N HIS A 100 -7.47 -1.90 -8.14
CA HIS A 100 -6.47 -1.16 -7.39
C HIS A 100 -5.10 -1.45 -7.98
N LYS A 101 -4.44 -0.41 -8.50
CA LYS A 101 -3.09 -0.51 -9.05
C LYS A 101 -2.14 0.29 -8.18
N ALA A 102 -1.07 -0.36 -7.75
CA ALA A 102 0.00 0.29 -7.00
C ALA A 102 1.38 -0.15 -7.52
N ILE A 103 2.27 0.83 -7.68
CA ILE A 103 3.68 0.62 -7.98
C ILE A 103 4.49 1.13 -6.78
N ILE A 104 5.43 0.32 -6.32
CA ILE A 104 6.36 0.66 -5.24
C ILE A 104 7.77 0.41 -5.75
N GLU A 105 8.59 1.46 -5.85
CA GLU A 105 10.01 1.34 -6.13
C GLU A 105 10.83 1.78 -4.92
N VAL A 106 11.68 0.88 -4.44
CA VAL A 106 12.59 1.14 -3.32
C VAL A 106 14.01 1.21 -3.87
N SER A 107 14.60 2.39 -3.81
CA SER A 107 16.02 2.59 -4.06
C SER A 107 16.66 3.32 -2.89
N VAL A 108 17.83 2.83 -2.46
CA VAL A 108 18.62 3.50 -1.42
C VAL A 108 19.73 4.28 -2.12
N ARG A 109 19.74 5.61 -1.93
CA ARG A 109 20.87 6.45 -2.33
C ARG A 109 21.78 6.64 -1.11
N LEU A 110 23.01 6.13 -1.20
CA LEU A 110 24.04 6.44 -0.21
C LEU A 110 24.69 7.76 -0.65
N VAL A 111 24.54 8.82 0.14
CA VAL A 111 25.30 10.06 -0.06
C VAL A 111 26.58 9.95 0.78
N SER A 112 27.74 9.95 0.11
CA SER A 112 29.04 9.99 0.78
C SER A 112 29.56 11.42 0.73
N HIS A 113 29.93 11.99 1.88
CA HIS A 113 30.63 13.27 1.96
C HIS A 113 31.87 13.07 2.84
N ASN A 114 33.06 13.33 2.29
CA ASN A 114 34.37 13.34 2.96
C ASN A 114 34.66 12.20 3.96
N GLY A 115 34.77 10.95 3.47
CA GLY A 115 35.35 9.84 4.22
C GLY A 115 34.58 9.37 5.47
N SER A 116 33.50 10.06 5.82
CA SER A 116 32.56 9.71 6.86
C SER A 116 31.23 9.38 6.19
N VAL A 117 30.87 8.10 6.13
CA VAL A 117 29.56 7.69 5.59
C VAL A 117 28.48 8.10 6.59
N ARG A 118 28.05 9.37 6.51
CA ARG A 118 26.77 9.79 7.07
C ARG A 118 25.70 9.15 6.20
N LYS A 119 25.03 8.13 6.73
CA LYS A 119 23.79 7.62 6.13
C LYS A 119 22.72 8.69 6.33
N ASP A 120 22.77 9.76 5.54
CA ASP A 120 21.63 10.67 5.43
C ASP A 120 20.46 9.82 4.96
N HIS A 121 19.42 9.76 5.79
CA HIS A 121 18.24 8.90 5.64
C HIS A 121 17.35 9.33 4.45
N ASN A 122 17.93 9.61 3.28
CA ASN A 122 17.18 9.80 2.05
C ASN A 122 16.90 8.42 1.43
N VAL A 123 15.99 7.67 2.07
CA VAL A 123 15.24 6.65 1.35
C VAL A 123 14.35 7.42 0.37
N LEU A 124 14.63 7.35 -0.92
CA LEU A 124 13.71 7.83 -1.93
C LEU A 124 12.78 6.66 -2.25
N LEU A 125 11.52 6.79 -1.83
CA LEU A 125 10.45 6.02 -2.46
C LEU A 125 10.05 6.82 -3.69
N SER A 126 10.71 6.53 -4.81
CA SER A 126 10.33 7.12 -6.08
C SER A 126 9.04 6.44 -6.54
N PHE A 127 7.98 7.23 -6.61
CA PHE A 127 6.66 6.88 -7.14
C PHE A 127 5.91 5.77 -6.38
N LEU A 128 5.07 6.19 -5.43
CA LEU A 128 3.87 5.45 -5.06
C LEU A 128 2.70 5.98 -5.91
N ILE A 129 2.58 5.51 -7.15
CA ILE A 129 1.33 5.74 -7.90
C ILE A 129 0.35 4.68 -7.41
N CYS A 130 -0.55 5.10 -6.54
CA CYS A 130 -1.66 4.30 -6.04
C CYS A 130 -2.95 4.95 -6.53
N TYR A 131 -3.72 4.24 -7.36
CA TYR A 131 -5.07 4.68 -7.70
C TYR A 131 -6.04 3.52 -7.67
N VAL A 132 -7.26 3.84 -7.29
CA VAL A 132 -8.41 2.96 -7.41
C VAL A 132 -9.21 3.41 -8.62
N ARG A 133 -9.39 2.50 -9.58
CA ARG A 133 -10.27 2.71 -10.72
C ARG A 133 -11.60 2.02 -10.43
N VAL A 134 -12.69 2.78 -10.46
CA VAL A 134 -14.05 2.26 -10.37
C VAL A 134 -14.70 2.44 -11.74
N ASN A 135 -15.17 1.36 -12.34
CA ASN A 135 -15.90 1.38 -13.59
C ASN A 135 -17.40 1.31 -13.27
N ILE A 136 -18.16 2.30 -13.73
CA ILE A 136 -19.63 2.33 -13.59
C ILE A 136 -20.22 1.79 -14.90
N GLY A 137 -21.08 0.78 -14.81
CA GLY A 137 -21.87 0.28 -15.92
C GLY A 137 -23.11 1.15 -16.10
N GLY A 138 -23.34 1.66 -17.32
CA GLY A 138 -24.48 2.52 -17.65
C GLY A 138 -24.19 3.59 -18.71
N PHE A 139 -22.91 3.86 -19.02
CA PHE A 139 -22.55 4.81 -20.06
C PHE A 139 -22.43 4.10 -21.42
N LEU A 140 -23.56 3.92 -22.10
CA LEU A 140 -23.55 3.74 -23.56
C LEU A 140 -23.24 5.12 -24.15
N VAL A 141 -21.99 5.36 -24.55
CA VAL A 141 -21.71 6.46 -25.48
C VAL A 141 -22.39 6.07 -26.78
N GLY A 142 -23.54 6.69 -27.07
CA GLY A 142 -24.08 6.72 -28.41
C GLY A 142 -23.03 7.38 -29.31
N ASN A 143 -22.48 6.61 -30.24
CA ASN A 143 -21.89 7.18 -31.44
C ASN A 143 -23.06 7.62 -32.32
N ASP A 144 -23.33 8.92 -32.34
CA ASP A 144 -23.96 9.59 -33.48
C ASP A 144 -22.88 10.34 -34.26
#